data_AF-A0A9D1H1J8-F1
#
_entry.id   AF-A0A9D1H1J8-F1
#
_cell.length_a   1.000
_cell.length_b   1.000
_cell.length_c   1.000
_cell.angle_alpha   90.00
_cell.angle_beta   90.00
_cell.angle_gamma   90.00
#
_symmetry.space_group_name_H-M   'P 1'
#
loop_
_entity.id
_entity.type
_entity.pdbx_description
1 polymer ?
#
loop_
_entity_poly.entity_id
_entity_poly.type
_entity_poly.pdbx_seq_one_letter_code
_entity_poly.pdbx_strand_id
1 'polypeptide(L)'
;MTLFDLSQLLGGILLALGYIPQIIQIKTTHSCRDLNPKTYLTIFVGVCLMEVYAINLWLNGSGYMFLITNTVSLAIVYYICMLILVEQDKKVIKPLYPVEAFFVSEWDDGSVYVSPCKVDLETKEISEIVMVPYIGNGTLCGEHLILHGQEYSVSDDKQAAKDGQFWY
;
A
#
# COMPACT_ATOMS: atom_id res chain seq x y z
N MET A 1 36.25 -30.05 1.72
CA MET A 1 35.83 -28.70 2.15
C MET A 1 37.06 -27.91 2.53
N THR A 2 37.26 -26.77 1.88
CA THR A 2 38.31 -25.80 2.24
C THR A 2 37.81 -24.85 3.33
N LEU A 3 38.72 -24.03 3.89
CA LEU A 3 38.33 -22.94 4.79
C LEU A 3 37.37 -21.96 4.12
N PHE A 4 37.59 -21.63 2.83
CA PHE A 4 36.72 -20.73 2.07
C PHE A 4 35.32 -21.31 1.87
N ASP A 5 35.21 -22.61 1.62
CA ASP A 5 33.91 -23.30 1.53
C ASP A 5 33.13 -23.22 2.84
N LEU A 6 33.82 -23.38 3.97
CA LEU A 6 33.22 -23.28 5.30
C LEU A 6 32.78 -21.83 5.59
N SER A 7 33.62 -20.85 5.29
CA SER A 7 33.28 -19.43 5.43
C SER A 7 32.08 -19.06 4.56
N GLN A 8 32.01 -19.56 3.32
CA GLN A 8 30.87 -19.34 2.43
C GLN A 8 29.58 -19.90 3.01
N LEU A 9 29.62 -21.15 3.50
CA LEU A 9 28.45 -21.80 4.09
C LEU A 9 27.97 -21.06 5.35
N LEU A 10 28.89 -20.73 6.27
CA LEU A 10 28.57 -19.99 7.49
C LEU A 10 28.04 -18.58 7.19
N GLY A 11 28.67 -17.86 6.26
CA GLY A 11 28.20 -16.56 5.80
C GLY A 11 26.79 -16.63 5.22
N GLY A 12 26.52 -17.63 4.38
CA GLY A 12 25.19 -17.86 3.81
C GLY A 12 24.13 -18.16 4.88
N ILE A 13 24.46 -18.97 5.89
CA ILE A 13 23.55 -19.24 7.02
C ILE A 13 23.26 -17.96 7.81
N LEU A 14 24.28 -17.15 8.12
CA LEU A 14 24.09 -15.89 8.84
C LEU A 14 23.20 -14.92 8.09
N LEU A 15 23.38 -14.79 6.77
CA LEU A 15 22.52 -13.97 5.92
C LEU A 15 21.08 -14.50 5.91
N ALA A 16 20.88 -15.81 5.76
CA ALA A 16 19.56 -16.43 5.80
C ALA A 16 18.83 -16.14 7.13
N LEU A 17 19.52 -16.27 8.26
CA LEU A 17 18.97 -15.93 9.58
C LEU A 17 18.66 -14.43 9.70
N GLY A 18 19.49 -13.57 9.10
CA GLY A 18 19.28 -12.12 9.07
C GLY A 18 17.99 -11.68 8.38
N TYR A 19 17.45 -12.49 7.46
CA TYR A 19 16.17 -12.22 6.80
C TYR A 19 14.94 -12.60 7.65
N ILE A 20 15.10 -13.43 8.70
CA ILE A 20 13.97 -13.91 9.52
C ILE A 20 13.19 -12.75 10.18
N PRO A 21 13.82 -11.77 10.85
CA PRO A 21 13.11 -10.67 11.47
C PRO A 21 12.28 -9.87 10.46
N GLN A 22 12.80 -9.69 9.26
CA GLN A 22 12.13 -8.96 8.18
C GLN A 22 10.90 -9.72 7.65
N ILE A 23 11.02 -11.03 7.46
CA ILE A 23 9.87 -11.88 7.07
C ILE A 23 8.78 -11.84 8.15
N ILE A 24 9.16 -11.96 9.43
CA ILE A 24 8.23 -11.88 10.56
C ILE A 24 7.56 -10.49 10.60
N GLN A 25 8.32 -9.42 10.42
CA GLN A 25 7.79 -8.05 10.42
C GLN A 25 6.73 -7.87 9.34
N ILE A 26 7.00 -8.31 8.10
CA ILE A 26 6.03 -8.17 6.99
C ILE A 26 4.76 -8.97 7.29
N LYS A 27 4.89 -10.22 7.75
CA LYS A 27 3.74 -11.10 8.03
C LYS A 27 2.90 -10.65 9.23
N THR A 28 3.53 -10.12 10.28
CA THR A 28 2.83 -9.72 11.51
C THR A 28 2.22 -8.32 11.40
N THR A 29 2.96 -7.37 10.82
CA THR A 29 2.50 -5.98 10.75
C THR A 29 1.65 -5.68 9.53
N HIS A 30 1.68 -6.55 8.50
CA HIS A 30 1.11 -6.30 7.17
C HIS A 30 1.54 -4.93 6.59
N SER A 31 2.67 -4.38 7.04
CA SER A 31 3.14 -3.06 6.65
C SER A 31 4.51 -3.14 6.01
N CYS A 32 4.54 -2.89 4.71
CA CYS A 32 5.76 -2.67 3.94
C CYS A 32 6.09 -1.17 3.78
N ARG A 33 5.61 -0.29 4.69
CA ARG A 33 5.72 1.18 4.53
C ARG A 33 7.17 1.64 4.43
N ASP A 34 8.06 0.99 5.17
CA ASP A 34 9.48 1.36 5.25
C ASP A 34 10.33 0.57 4.24
N LEU A 35 9.72 -0.29 3.42
CA LEU A 35 10.42 -1.14 2.45
C LEU A 35 10.29 -0.56 1.04
N ASN A 36 11.42 -0.22 0.43
CA ASN A 36 11.45 0.23 -0.96
C ASN A 36 11.43 -0.99 -1.90
N PRO A 37 10.34 -1.25 -2.66
CA PRO A 37 10.24 -2.42 -3.53
C PRO A 37 11.30 -2.42 -4.64
N LYS A 38 11.74 -1.25 -5.11
CA LYS A 38 12.80 -1.14 -6.13
C LYS A 38 14.13 -1.68 -5.59
N THR A 39 14.42 -1.47 -4.31
CA THR A 39 15.61 -2.01 -3.67
C THR A 39 15.57 -3.53 -3.65
N TYR A 40 14.46 -4.13 -3.23
CA TYR A 40 14.32 -5.59 -3.20
C TYR A 40 14.35 -6.22 -4.59
N LEU A 41 13.72 -5.58 -5.59
CA LEU A 41 13.79 -6.02 -6.97
C LEU A 41 15.23 -5.96 -7.51
N THR A 42 15.96 -4.89 -7.20
CA THR A 42 17.38 -4.76 -7.60
C THR A 42 18.24 -5.86 -6.95
N ILE A 43 18.03 -6.13 -5.65
CA ILE A 43 18.69 -7.25 -4.96
C ILE A 43 18.34 -8.57 -5.62
N PHE A 44 17.07 -8.83 -5.93
CA PHE A 44 16.62 -10.05 -6.59
C PHE A 44 17.31 -10.27 -7.93
N VAL A 45 17.37 -9.25 -8.79
CA VAL A 45 18.07 -9.31 -10.08
C VAL A 45 19.57 -9.60 -9.86
N GLY A 46 20.21 -8.93 -8.89
CA GLY A 46 21.60 -9.20 -8.55
C GLY A 46 21.85 -10.65 -8.13
N VAL A 47 20.98 -11.21 -7.28
CA VAL A 47 21.10 -12.60 -6.82
C VAL A 47 20.83 -13.60 -7.95
N CYS A 48 19.90 -13.31 -8.87
CA CYS A 48 19.71 -14.10 -10.09
C CYS A 48 20.98 -14.16 -10.96
N LEU A 49 21.65 -13.02 -11.15
CA LEU A 49 22.92 -12.98 -11.90
C LEU A 49 24.01 -13.80 -11.20
N MET A 50 24.07 -13.71 -9.86
CA MET A 50 24.99 -14.53 -9.06
C MET A 50 24.67 -16.02 -9.13
N GLU A 51 23.40 -16.40 -9.31
CA GLU A 51 23.00 -17.82 -9.47
C GLU A 51 23.51 -18.38 -10.78
N VAL A 52 23.37 -17.62 -11.88
CA VAL A 52 23.92 -18.01 -13.19
C VAL A 52 25.43 -18.20 -13.10
N TYR A 53 26.12 -17.30 -12.40
CA TYR A 53 27.56 -17.42 -12.17
C TYR A 53 27.91 -18.63 -11.30
N ALA A 54 27.14 -18.91 -10.26
CA ALA A 54 27.33 -20.06 -9.39
C ALA A 54 27.17 -21.39 -10.14
N ILE A 55 26.16 -21.49 -11.01
CA ILE A 55 25.95 -22.65 -11.88
C ILE A 55 27.16 -22.85 -12.80
N ASN A 56 27.69 -21.77 -13.39
CA ASN A 56 28.89 -21.86 -14.21
C ASN A 56 30.10 -22.39 -13.41
N LEU A 57 30.33 -21.89 -12.19
CA LEU A 57 31.41 -22.41 -11.33
C LEU A 57 31.25 -23.90 -11.05
N TRP A 58 30.02 -24.33 -10.75
CA TRP A 58 29.69 -25.72 -10.47
C TRP A 58 29.95 -26.64 -11.66
N LEU A 59 29.52 -26.23 -12.86
CA LEU A 59 29.78 -26.98 -14.09
C LEU A 59 31.28 -27.10 -14.41
N ASN A 60 32.08 -26.12 -13.99
CA ASN A 60 33.54 -26.16 -14.11
C ASN A 60 34.23 -26.91 -12.94
N GLY A 61 33.46 -27.61 -12.09
CA GLY A 61 33.98 -28.46 -11.01
C GLY A 61 34.36 -27.73 -9.73
N SER A 62 33.86 -26.50 -9.51
CA SER A 62 34.18 -25.68 -8.33
C SER A 62 32.93 -24.99 -7.75
N GLY A 63 33.03 -24.31 -6.60
CA GLY A 63 31.95 -23.42 -6.14
C GLY A 63 30.65 -24.10 -5.68
N TYR A 64 30.67 -25.39 -5.33
CA TYR A 64 29.49 -26.11 -4.83
C TYR A 64 28.80 -25.41 -3.65
N MET A 65 29.57 -24.92 -2.66
CA MET A 65 29.00 -24.21 -1.51
C MET A 65 28.45 -22.83 -1.88
N PHE A 66 29.09 -22.16 -2.84
CA PHE A 66 28.59 -20.90 -3.37
C PHE A 66 27.25 -21.10 -4.08
N LEU A 67 27.11 -22.15 -4.90
CA LEU A 67 25.84 -22.52 -5.51
C LEU A 67 24.75 -22.78 -4.45
N ILE A 68 24.99 -23.64 -3.47
CA ILE A 68 24.00 -23.95 -2.42
C ILE A 68 23.55 -22.68 -1.70
N THR A 69 24.49 -21.85 -1.25
CA THR A 69 24.17 -20.63 -0.51
C THR A 69 23.48 -19.57 -1.37
N ASN A 70 23.83 -19.48 -2.65
CA ASN A 70 23.17 -18.56 -3.57
C ASN A 70 21.76 -19.01 -3.93
N THR A 71 21.52 -20.31 -4.15
CA THR A 71 20.18 -20.87 -4.38
C THR A 71 19.25 -20.60 -3.19
N VAL A 72 19.75 -20.79 -1.96
CA VAL A 72 18.98 -20.48 -0.74
C VAL A 72 18.67 -18.99 -0.64
N SER A 73 19.67 -18.13 -0.91
CA SER A 73 19.49 -16.67 -0.90
C SER A 73 18.47 -16.23 -1.94
N LEU A 74 18.51 -16.81 -3.14
CA LEU A 74 17.56 -16.54 -4.22
C LEU A 74 16.13 -16.89 -3.81
N ALA A 75 15.93 -18.06 -3.19
CA ALA A 75 14.62 -18.49 -2.70
C ALA A 75 14.07 -17.54 -1.61
N ILE A 76 14.92 -17.09 -0.68
CA ILE A 76 14.51 -16.15 0.38
C ILE A 76 14.15 -14.78 -0.19
N VAL A 77 15.02 -14.21 -1.04
CA VAL A 77 14.78 -12.89 -1.64
C VAL A 77 13.55 -12.93 -2.55
N TYR A 78 13.36 -14.01 -3.33
CA TYR A 78 12.13 -14.23 -4.09
C TYR A 78 10.90 -14.21 -3.17
N TYR A 79 10.94 -14.95 -2.07
CA TYR A 79 9.84 -15.00 -1.11
C TYR A 79 9.53 -13.63 -0.49
N ILE A 80 10.56 -12.86 -0.11
CA ILE A 80 10.39 -11.49 0.41
C ILE A 80 9.77 -10.57 -0.66
N CYS A 81 10.23 -10.64 -1.91
CA CYS A 81 9.66 -9.85 -3.01
C CYS A 81 8.17 -10.17 -3.19
N MET A 82 7.79 -11.45 -3.18
CA MET A 82 6.38 -11.85 -3.28
C MET A 82 5.55 -11.34 -2.10
N LEU A 83 6.07 -11.40 -0.87
CA LEU A 83 5.38 -10.82 0.30
C LEU A 83 5.18 -9.31 0.17
N ILE A 84 6.20 -8.58 -0.29
CA ILE A 84 6.11 -7.13 -0.50
C ILE A 84 5.06 -6.79 -1.55
N LEU A 85 5.08 -7.47 -2.70
CA LEU A 85 4.12 -7.23 -3.78
C LEU A 85 2.67 -7.51 -3.33
N VAL A 86 2.43 -8.64 -2.67
CA VAL A 86 1.09 -8.99 -2.17
C VAL A 86 0.57 -7.98 -1.14
N GLU A 87 1.42 -7.49 -0.23
CA GLU A 87 1.01 -6.49 0.76
C GLU A 87 0.87 -5.09 0.14
N GLN A 88 1.58 -4.77 -0.94
CA GLN A 88 1.40 -3.52 -1.70
C GLN A 88 0.10 -3.53 -2.50
N ASP A 89 -0.25 -4.63 -3.15
CA ASP A 89 -1.52 -4.77 -3.87
C ASP A 89 -2.72 -4.56 -2.93
N LYS A 90 -2.66 -5.11 -1.69
CA LYS A 90 -3.69 -4.85 -0.67
C LYS A 90 -3.83 -3.38 -0.29
N LYS A 91 -2.74 -2.59 -0.33
CA LYS A 91 -2.77 -1.14 -0.04
C LYS A 91 -3.31 -0.34 -1.22
N VAL A 92 -2.99 -0.72 -2.45
CA VAL A 92 -3.64 -0.14 -3.65
C VAL A 92 -5.15 -0.43 -3.64
N ILE A 93 -5.58 -1.55 -3.04
CA ILE A 93 -6.99 -1.97 -2.94
C ILE A 93 -7.72 -1.35 -1.70
N LYS A 94 -7.10 -0.49 -0.88
CA LYS A 94 -7.81 0.21 0.21
C LYS A 94 -7.47 1.71 0.29
N PRO A 95 -8.49 2.59 0.31
CA PRO A 95 -9.73 2.41 1.06
C PRO A 95 -10.97 2.21 0.17
N LEU A 96 -11.36 0.96 -0.10
CA LEU A 96 -12.62 0.63 -0.78
C LEU A 96 -13.86 0.76 0.13
N TYR A 97 -13.75 1.47 1.26
CA TYR A 97 -14.89 1.74 2.13
C TYR A 97 -15.10 3.24 2.15
N PRO A 98 -16.28 3.72 1.70
CA PRO A 98 -16.61 5.11 1.87
C PRO A 98 -16.57 5.47 3.35
N VAL A 99 -16.02 6.63 3.66
CA VAL A 99 -15.97 7.14 5.03
C VAL A 99 -17.30 7.81 5.33
N GLU A 100 -17.86 7.53 6.50
CA GLU A 100 -19.07 8.19 6.98
C GLU A 100 -18.79 9.68 7.21
N ALA A 101 -19.66 10.53 6.65
CA ALA A 101 -19.59 11.98 6.77
C ALA A 101 -21.01 12.56 6.82
N PHE A 102 -21.12 13.88 6.99
CA PHE A 102 -22.40 14.58 6.95
C PHE A 102 -22.44 15.59 5.82
N PHE A 103 -23.45 15.47 4.97
CA PHE A 103 -23.78 16.45 3.95
C PHE A 103 -24.76 17.48 4.54
N VAL A 104 -24.44 18.75 4.40
CA VAL A 104 -25.21 19.84 4.99
C VAL A 104 -25.75 20.75 3.90
N SER A 105 -27.06 21.00 3.96
CA SER A 105 -27.76 21.91 3.06
C SER A 105 -28.40 23.04 3.88
N GLU A 106 -28.07 24.28 3.54
CA GLU A 106 -28.56 25.51 4.19
C GLU A 106 -29.59 26.21 3.31
N TRP A 107 -30.67 26.71 3.91
CA TRP A 107 -31.82 27.28 3.21
C TRP A 107 -32.10 28.72 3.68
N ASP A 108 -32.69 29.54 2.81
CA ASP A 108 -32.97 30.97 3.07
C ASP A 108 -33.95 31.22 4.22
N ASP A 109 -34.80 30.24 4.53
CA ASP A 109 -35.74 30.27 5.65
C ASP A 109 -35.08 29.99 7.01
N GLY A 110 -33.75 29.80 7.02
CA GLY A 110 -32.96 29.48 8.21
C GLY A 110 -32.91 27.99 8.54
N SER A 111 -33.54 27.13 7.74
CA SER A 111 -33.47 25.69 7.91
C SER A 111 -32.09 25.15 7.51
N VAL A 112 -31.57 24.22 8.31
CA VAL A 112 -30.33 23.50 8.02
C VAL A 112 -30.60 22.01 8.13
N TYR A 113 -30.35 21.28 7.04
CA TYR A 113 -30.52 19.84 7.00
C TYR A 113 -29.16 19.16 6.99
N VAL A 114 -28.98 18.20 7.90
CA VAL A 114 -27.77 17.41 8.04
C VAL A 114 -28.11 15.97 7.69
N SER A 115 -27.53 15.49 6.59
CA SER A 115 -27.80 14.18 6.01
C SER A 115 -26.56 13.30 6.15
N PRO A 116 -26.64 12.13 6.79
CA PRO A 116 -25.57 11.14 6.74
C PRO A 116 -25.25 10.79 5.28
N CYS A 117 -23.97 10.69 4.96
CA CYS A 117 -23.50 10.36 3.63
C CYS A 117 -22.17 9.61 3.71
N LYS A 118 -21.71 9.15 2.55
CA LYS A 118 -20.49 8.37 2.38
C LYS A 118 -19.57 9.09 1.42
N VAL A 119 -18.30 9.22 1.78
CA VAL A 119 -17.33 9.93 0.97
C VAL A 119 -16.13 9.09 0.59
N ASP A 120 -15.66 9.29 -0.64
CA ASP A 120 -14.42 8.73 -1.14
C ASP A 120 -13.29 9.76 -0.95
N LEU A 121 -12.29 9.41 -0.13
CA LEU A 121 -11.21 10.33 0.20
C LEU A 121 -10.27 10.62 -0.99
N GLU A 122 -10.21 9.71 -1.96
CA GLU A 122 -9.34 9.80 -3.14
C GLU A 122 -10.02 10.57 -4.26
N THR A 123 -11.24 10.20 -4.62
CA THR A 123 -11.97 10.89 -5.70
C THR A 123 -12.60 12.19 -5.23
N LYS A 124 -12.82 12.37 -3.91
CA LYS A 124 -13.61 13.45 -3.32
C LYS A 124 -15.11 13.38 -3.65
N GLU A 125 -15.59 12.20 -4.03
CA GLU A 125 -16.99 11.95 -4.32
C GLU A 125 -17.82 11.75 -3.05
N ILE A 126 -18.99 12.37 -3.02
CA ILE A 126 -20.03 12.23 -2.01
C ILE A 126 -21.11 11.33 -2.59
N SER A 127 -21.49 10.31 -1.83
CA SER A 127 -22.39 9.24 -2.25
C SER A 127 -23.33 8.84 -1.11
N GLU A 128 -24.39 8.11 -1.45
CA GLU A 128 -25.37 7.58 -0.48
C GLU A 128 -25.91 8.64 0.49
N ILE A 129 -26.17 9.86 0.02
CA ILE A 129 -26.77 10.93 0.83
C ILE A 129 -28.17 10.48 1.27
N VAL A 130 -28.37 10.31 2.58
CA VAL A 130 -29.65 9.88 3.13
C VAL A 130 -30.62 11.05 3.13
N MET A 131 -31.71 10.90 2.39
CA MET A 131 -32.76 11.93 2.32
C MET A 131 -33.43 12.14 3.67
N VAL A 132 -33.43 13.40 4.13
CA VAL A 132 -34.16 13.81 5.33
C VAL A 132 -35.64 14.01 4.95
N PRO A 133 -36.61 13.50 5.73
CA PRO A 133 -38.04 13.51 5.37
C PRO A 133 -38.72 14.87 5.51
N TYR A 134 -37.97 15.93 5.80
CA TYR A 134 -38.49 17.28 6.02
C TYR A 134 -38.07 18.18 4.86
N ILE A 135 -39.04 18.63 4.09
CA ILE A 135 -38.84 19.61 3.01
C ILE A 135 -39.34 20.95 3.56
N GLY A 136 -38.41 21.87 3.79
CA GLY A 136 -38.72 23.27 4.12
C GLY A 136 -39.35 23.99 2.93
N ASN A 137 -39.88 25.19 3.16
CA ASN A 137 -40.47 26.00 2.09
C ASN A 137 -39.48 26.99 1.48
N GLY A 138 -38.23 27.02 1.96
CA GLY A 138 -37.18 27.89 1.47
C GLY A 138 -36.58 27.49 0.12
N THR A 139 -35.59 28.26 -0.31
CA THR A 139 -34.67 27.94 -1.41
C THR A 139 -33.27 27.62 -0.90
N LEU A 140 -32.60 26.66 -1.55
CA LEU A 140 -31.25 26.24 -1.21
C LEU A 140 -30.26 27.41 -1.38
N CYS A 141 -29.52 27.72 -0.32
CA CYS A 141 -28.56 28.83 -0.26
C CYS A 141 -27.11 28.37 -0.29
N GLY A 142 -26.82 27.18 0.24
CA GLY A 142 -25.46 26.68 0.33
C GLY A 142 -25.38 25.21 0.71
N GLU A 143 -24.28 24.58 0.33
CA GLU A 143 -23.99 23.17 0.63
C GLU A 143 -22.54 23.00 1.05
N HIS A 144 -22.33 22.16 2.06
CA HIS A 144 -20.99 21.83 2.53
C HIS A 144 -20.95 20.42 3.14
N LEU A 145 -19.75 19.87 3.24
CA LEU A 145 -19.48 18.55 3.81
C LEU A 145 -18.80 18.71 5.17
N ILE A 146 -19.28 17.98 6.18
CA ILE A 146 -18.61 17.84 7.47
C ILE A 146 -17.94 16.46 7.53
N LEU A 147 -16.61 16.45 7.57
CA LEU A 147 -15.79 15.26 7.71
C LEU A 147 -14.83 15.44 8.89
N HIS A 148 -14.90 14.54 9.88
CA HIS A 148 -14.12 14.62 11.13
C HIS A 148 -14.23 15.97 11.87
N GLY A 149 -15.38 16.63 11.79
CA GLY A 149 -15.63 17.92 12.44
C GLY A 149 -15.01 19.13 11.73
N GLN A 150 -14.52 18.96 10.50
CA GLN A 150 -14.11 20.05 9.62
C GLN A 150 -15.11 20.21 8.48
N GLU A 151 -15.39 21.47 8.12
CA GLU A 151 -16.25 21.84 7.02
C GLU A 151 -15.44 21.96 5.72
N TYR A 152 -15.99 21.43 4.64
CA TYR A 152 -15.41 21.45 3.31
C TYR A 152 -16.45 21.94 2.30
N SER A 153 -16.00 22.72 1.33
CA SER A 153 -16.86 23.19 0.24
C SER A 153 -17.21 22.06 -0.72
N VAL A 154 -18.45 22.08 -1.20
CA VAL A 154 -19.00 21.15 -2.20
C VAL A 154 -19.21 21.88 -3.52
N SER A 155 -19.07 21.18 -4.64
CA SER A 155 -19.33 21.68 -5.99
C SER A 155 -19.88 20.56 -6.87
N ASP A 156 -20.95 20.81 -7.60
CA ASP A 156 -21.50 19.87 -8.61
C ASP A 156 -20.54 19.60 -9.78
N ASP A 157 -19.55 20.47 -9.97
CA ASP A 157 -18.56 20.31 -11.04
C ASP A 157 -17.44 19.33 -10.65
N LYS A 158 -17.49 18.13 -11.24
CA LYS A 158 -16.42 17.11 -11.16
C LYS A 158 -15.03 17.63 -11.54
N GLN A 159 -14.93 18.68 -12.36
CA GLN A 159 -13.64 19.28 -12.72
C GLN A 159 -13.05 20.12 -11.58
N ALA A 160 -13.90 20.77 -10.76
CA ALA A 160 -13.47 21.56 -9.61
C ALA A 160 -12.82 20.69 -8.51
N ALA A 161 -13.21 19.42 -8.42
CA ALA A 161 -12.60 18.45 -7.49
C ALA A 161 -11.14 18.10 -7.84
N LYS A 162 -10.71 18.28 -9.10
CA LYS A 162 -9.32 17.99 -9.53
C LYS A 162 -8.29 18.94 -8.93
N ASP A 163 -8.71 20.15 -8.56
CA ASP A 163 -7.85 21.13 -7.91
C ASP A 163 -7.73 20.87 -6.39
N GLY A 164 -8.41 19.84 -5.87
CA GLY A 164 -8.34 19.40 -4.48
C GLY A 164 -9.03 20.34 -3.47
N GLN A 165 -9.72 21.36 -3.96
CA GLN A 165 -10.39 22.38 -3.13
C GLN A 165 -11.85 22.03 -2.79
N PHE A 166 -12.49 21.15 -3.57
CA PHE A 166 -13.93 20.87 -3.47
C PHE A 166 -14.22 19.37 -3.45
N TRP A 167 -15.30 19.01 -2.76
CA TRP A 167 -15.95 17.70 -2.85
C TRP A 167 -17.11 17.76 -3.84
N TYR A 168 -17.49 16.64 -4.47
CA TYR A 168 -18.55 16.60 -5.50
C TYR A 168 -19.52 15.45 -5.33
#